data_AF-A0ABD4L5J4-F1
#
_entry.id   AF-A0ABD4L5J4-F1
#
_cell.length_a   1.000
_cell.length_b   1.000
_cell.length_c   1.000
_cell.angle_alpha   90.00
_cell.angle_beta   90.00
_cell.angle_gamma   90.00
#
_symmetry.space_group_name_H-M   'P 1'
#
loop_
_entity.id
_entity.type
_entity.pdbx_description
1 polymer ?
#
loop_
_entity_poly.entity_id
_entity_poly.type
_entity_poly.pdbx_seq_one_letter_code
_entity_poly.pdbx_strand_id
1 'polypeptide(L)'
;ALKDVGQLSEIIAVESPNTFKRPIYAGNAIATVQSADALKVITVRATAFDAVAVSSQGQGSASVEAVETVVDNARSTFIKEA
;
A
#
# COMPACT_ATOMS: atom_id res chain seq x y z
N ALA A 1 5.44 11.66 5.16
CA ALA A 1 4.95 13.04 5.43
C ALA A 1 3.51 13.00 5.93
N LEU A 2 3.09 14.00 6.72
CA LEU A 2 1.94 14.02 7.65
C LEU A 2 2.08 13.13 8.90
N LYS A 3 2.78 12.00 8.78
CA LYS A 3 3.10 11.08 9.89
C LYS A 3 4.59 11.01 10.24
N ASP A 4 5.43 11.82 9.60
CA ASP A 4 6.89 11.85 9.81
C ASP A 4 7.62 10.50 9.74
N VAL A 5 7.09 9.58 8.94
CA VAL A 5 7.71 8.29 8.62
C VAL A 5 8.19 8.25 7.16
N GLY A 6 9.17 7.39 6.91
CA GLY A 6 9.64 7.07 5.57
C GLY A 6 8.62 6.24 4.79
N GLN A 7 8.49 6.52 3.49
CA GLN A 7 7.71 5.68 2.58
C GLN A 7 8.63 4.64 1.91
N LEU A 8 8.19 3.38 1.85
CA LEU A 8 8.81 2.35 1.01
C LEU A 8 7.97 2.13 -0.24
N SER A 9 8.46 2.60 -1.39
CA SER A 9 7.73 2.49 -2.64
C SER A 9 7.99 1.14 -3.33
N GLU A 10 6.97 0.62 -4.01
CA GLU A 10 7.05 -0.47 -4.98
C GLU A 10 7.74 -1.74 -4.46
N ILE A 11 7.38 -2.17 -3.24
CA ILE A 11 7.90 -3.44 -2.72
C ILE A 11 7.43 -4.61 -3.58
N ILE A 12 8.27 -5.64 -3.64
CA ILE A 12 8.00 -6.89 -4.36
C ILE A 12 8.01 -8.12 -3.44
N ALA A 13 8.45 -7.97 -2.19
CA ALA A 13 8.36 -9.02 -1.18
C ALA A 13 8.34 -8.41 0.23
N VAL A 14 7.74 -9.15 1.17
CA VAL A 14 7.77 -8.91 2.61
C VAL A 14 8.53 -10.06 3.25
N GLU A 15 9.72 -9.80 3.81
CA GLU A 15 10.55 -10.83 4.46
C GLU A 15 10.22 -10.94 5.95
N SER A 16 9.82 -9.82 6.57
CA SER A 16 9.37 -9.74 7.96
C SER A 16 8.48 -8.50 8.15
N PRO A 17 7.85 -8.29 9.33
CA PRO A 17 7.00 -7.12 9.58
C PRO A 17 7.65 -5.75 9.33
N ASN A 18 8.98 -5.68 9.32
CA ASN A 18 9.72 -4.44 9.10
C ASN A 18 10.80 -4.53 8.00
N THR A 19 10.87 -5.63 7.25
CA THR A 19 11.89 -5.87 6.22
C THR A 19 11.25 -6.27 4.89
N PHE A 20 11.64 -5.59 3.83
CA PHE A 20 11.02 -5.67 2.52
C PHE A 20 12.06 -5.75 1.41
N LYS A 21 11.70 -6.32 0.26
CA LYS A 21 12.52 -6.24 -0.97
C LYS A 21 11.89 -5.28 -1.96
N ARG A 22 12.71 -4.45 -2.60
CA ARG A 22 12.28 -3.57 -3.71
C ARG A 22 13.32 -3.48 -4.82
N PRO A 23 12.90 -3.36 -6.08
CA PRO A 23 13.79 -3.10 -7.20
C PRO A 23 14.34 -1.68 -7.14
N ILE A 24 15.60 -1.53 -7.52
CA ILE A 24 16.30 -0.27 -7.72
C ILE A 24 17.04 -0.32 -9.07
N TYR A 25 17.52 0.82 -9.57
CA TYR A 25 18.22 0.91 -10.87
C TYR A 25 17.45 0.25 -12.02
N ALA A 26 16.20 0.67 -12.23
CA ALA A 26 15.30 0.11 -13.23
C ALA A 26 15.07 -1.41 -13.12
N GLY A 27 15.23 -1.99 -11.92
CA GLY A 27 15.01 -3.42 -11.66
C GLY A 27 16.25 -4.28 -11.79
N ASN A 28 17.41 -3.71 -12.13
CA ASN A 28 18.66 -4.47 -12.27
C ASN A 28 19.26 -4.94 -10.94
N ALA A 29 18.85 -4.33 -9.82
CA ALA A 29 19.24 -4.77 -8.48
C ALA A 29 18.04 -4.78 -7.55
N ILE A 30 18.07 -5.70 -6.58
CA ILE A 30 17.05 -5.83 -5.55
C ILE A 30 17.66 -5.42 -4.21
N ALA A 31 17.09 -4.40 -3.59
CA ALA A 31 17.48 -3.96 -2.26
C ALA A 31 16.59 -4.63 -1.21
N THR A 32 17.21 -5.18 -0.16
CA THR A 32 16.53 -5.53 1.08
C THR A 32 16.59 -4.31 2.00
N VAL A 33 15.43 -3.80 2.41
CA VAL A 33 15.30 -2.59 3.20
C VAL A 33 14.57 -2.91 4.49
N GLN A 34 15.19 -2.60 5.62
CA GLN A 34 14.55 -2.63 6.93
C GLN A 34 14.17 -1.21 7.34
N SER A 35 12.95 -1.00 7.81
CA SER A 35 12.49 0.29 8.35
C SER A 35 12.38 0.22 9.87
N ALA A 36 12.85 1.26 10.55
CA ALA A 36 12.70 1.42 12.00
C ALA A 36 11.39 2.12 12.42
N ASP A 37 10.65 2.69 11.46
CA ASP A 37 9.44 3.49 11.74
C ASP A 37 8.32 2.66 12.37
N ALA A 38 7.57 3.21 13.32
CA ALA A 38 6.45 2.47 13.93
C ALA A 38 5.31 2.19 12.92
N LEU A 39 5.05 3.14 12.02
CA LEU A 39 4.07 3.02 10.94
C LEU A 39 4.78 2.75 9.61
N LYS A 40 4.33 1.73 8.87
CA LYS A 40 4.86 1.43 7.54
C LYS A 40 3.95 2.01 6.46
N VAL A 41 4.42 3.05 5.78
CA VAL A 41 3.72 3.59 4.59
C VAL A 41 4.37 2.97 3.36
N ILE A 42 3.62 2.13 2.65
CA ILE A 42 4.16 1.27 1.59
C ILE A 42 3.28 1.36 0.34
N THR A 43 3.90 1.39 -0.84
CA THR A 43 3.23 1.00 -2.10
C THR A 43 3.76 -0.34 -2.57
N VAL A 44 2.89 -1.12 -3.20
CA VAL A 44 3.19 -2.48 -3.64
C VAL A 44 3.16 -2.52 -5.16
N ARG A 45 4.16 -3.18 -5.77
CA ARG A 45 4.11 -3.48 -7.20
C ARG A 45 3.00 -4.49 -7.44
N ALA A 46 1.96 -4.09 -8.18
CA ALA A 46 0.75 -4.89 -8.36
C ALA A 46 1.00 -6.32 -8.87
N THR A 47 1.99 -6.52 -9.75
CA THR A 47 2.31 -7.84 -10.33
C THR A 47 3.20 -8.73 -9.45
N ALA A 48 3.65 -8.23 -8.29
CA ALA A 48 4.57 -8.98 -7.43
C ALA A 48 3.86 -9.89 -6.40
N PHE A 49 2.55 -9.73 -6.24
CA PHE A 49 1.75 -10.51 -5.31
C PHE A 49 0.50 -11.03 -6.04
N ASP A 50 0.19 -12.29 -5.79
CA ASP A 50 -1.07 -12.86 -6.27
C ASP A 50 -2.25 -12.17 -5.59
N ALA A 51 -3.32 -11.96 -6.35
CA ALA A 51 -4.57 -11.49 -5.77
C ALA A 51 -5.09 -12.54 -4.78
N VAL A 52 -5.49 -12.08 -3.59
CA VAL A 52 -6.14 -12.96 -2.62
C VAL A 52 -7.51 -13.35 -3.17
N ALA A 53 -7.88 -14.63 -3.02
CA ALA A 53 -9.22 -15.09 -3.36
C ALA A 53 -10.25 -14.29 -2.56
N VAL A 54 -11.16 -13.61 -3.24
CA VAL A 54 -12.37 -13.08 -2.62
C VAL A 54 -13.27 -14.25 -2.23
N SER A 55 -13.89 -14.18 -1.05
CA SER A 55 -14.94 -15.12 -0.67
C SER A 55 -16.02 -15.17 -1.77
N SER A 56 -16.84 -16.23 -1.81
CA SER A 56 -17.92 -16.37 -2.79
C SER A 56 -18.95 -15.21 -2.78
N GLN A 57 -18.89 -14.32 -1.77
CA GLN A 57 -19.70 -13.10 -1.68
C GLN A 57 -18.94 -11.82 -2.08
N GLY A 58 -17.72 -11.93 -2.61
CA GLY A 58 -16.94 -10.77 -3.06
C GLY A 58 -16.44 -9.87 -1.93
N GLN A 59 -16.60 -10.25 -0.66
CA GLN A 59 -16.30 -9.41 0.50
C GLN A 59 -15.36 -10.12 1.48
N GLY A 60 -14.33 -9.38 1.93
CA GLY A 60 -13.47 -9.78 3.04
C GLY A 60 -14.20 -9.64 4.39
N SER A 61 -13.70 -10.28 5.44
CA SER A 61 -14.32 -10.28 6.77
C SER A 61 -14.08 -9.00 7.60
N ALA A 62 -13.69 -7.89 6.96
CA ALA A 62 -13.42 -6.64 7.64
C ALA A 62 -14.74 -5.90 7.97
N SER A 63 -14.82 -5.28 9.14
CA SER A 63 -15.94 -4.41 9.49
C SER A 63 -15.95 -3.17 8.59
N VAL A 64 -17.15 -2.75 8.19
CA VAL A 64 -17.38 -1.46 7.52
C VAL A 64 -17.87 -0.49 8.58
N GLU A 65 -17.12 0.57 8.83
CA GLU A 65 -17.41 1.59 9.84
C GLU A 65 -17.64 2.94 9.17
N ALA A 66 -18.66 3.67 9.62
CA ALA A 66 -18.93 5.02 9.14
C ALA A 66 -17.93 6.00 9.79
N VAL A 67 -17.30 6.84 8.98
CA VAL A 67 -16.42 7.91 9.46
C VAL A 67 -17.24 9.19 9.59
N GLU A 68 -17.30 9.77 10.80
CA GLU A 68 -18.09 10.98 11.07
C GLU A 68 -17.52 12.24 10.41
N THR A 69 -16.21 12.26 10.14
CA THR A 69 -15.51 13.41 9.56
C THR A 69 -15.39 13.26 8.05
N VAL A 70 -16.10 14.13 7.31
CA VAL A 70 -15.92 14.30 5.87
C VAL A 70 -14.88 15.39 5.64
N VAL A 71 -13.72 15.03 5.09
CA VAL A 71 -12.72 15.99 4.61
C VAL A 71 -12.94 16.20 3.14
N ASP A 72 -13.36 17.41 2.76
CA ASP A 72 -13.69 17.73 1.38
C ASP A 72 -12.41 17.76 0.51
N ASN A 73 -12.46 17.14 -0.67
CA ASN A 73 -11.34 17.14 -1.60
C ASN A 73 -11.42 18.37 -2.51
N ALA A 74 -10.95 19.50 -2.00
CA ALA A 74 -10.98 20.78 -2.72
C ALA A 74 -10.09 20.81 -3.99
N ARG A 75 -9.28 19.78 -4.25
CA ARG A 75 -8.29 19.77 -5.33
C ARG A 75 -8.65 18.88 -6.52
N SER A 76 -9.57 17.93 -6.35
CA SER A 76 -9.99 17.04 -7.45
C SER A 76 -11.42 16.56 -7.27
N THR A 77 -12.19 16.56 -8.35
CA THR A 77 -13.54 15.98 -8.41
C THR A 77 -13.56 14.80 -9.38
N PHE A 78 -14.33 13.77 -9.02
CA PHE A 78 -14.68 12.70 -9.95
C PHE A 78 -15.66 13.24 -11.00
N ILE A 79 -15.49 12.85 -12.26
CA ILE A 79 -16.34 13.31 -13.38
C ILE A 79 -17.26 12.19 -13.85
N LYS A 80 -16.70 11.06 -14.28
CA LYS A 80 -17.42 9.82 -14.63
C LYS A 80 -16.43 8.68 -14.87
N GLU A 81 -16.93 7.45 -14.78
CA GLU A 81 -16.25 6.26 -15.31
C GLU A 81 -16.60 6.09 -16.81
N ALA A 82 -15.75 5.40 -17.56
CA ALA A 82 -15.93 5.17 -19.00
C ALA A 82 -16.76 3.92 -19.28
#